data_AF-A0A958DQA9-F1
#
_entry.id   AF-A0A958DQA9-F1
#
_cell.length_a   1.000
_cell.length_b   1.000
_cell.length_c   1.000
_cell.angle_alpha   90.00
_cell.angle_beta   90.00
_cell.angle_gamma   90.00
#
_symmetry.space_group_name_H-M   'P 1'
#
loop_
_entity.id
_entity.type
_entity.pdbx_description
1 polymer ?
#
loop_
_entity_poly.entity_id
_entity_poly.type
_entity_poly.pdbx_seq_one_letter_code
_entity_poly.pdbx_strand_id
1 'polypeptide(L)'
;MKCFRFAIFMVFIFNILSAQNNMGGGGMDFSRQDFPCLTAEKRMEIQQQLDASIQDLLNRGIIESARTEQVTLMEWPVIGALGQTDYGYHGISNFVDQNSAFPNQLQDYNCGERTYDLASGYNHQGVDIFTWPFGWYRMDNDEIIIVAAAPGTIIFKASGNNDRSCGFNGSDWNAVYVQHSDGSVAWYGHMKKNSPTAKNVGETVVAGEYLGVVGSSGNSTGPHLHLEIHDAGGNLIEPFQGACNSLNTESWWAEQPPYYDSAINRVMTHSAPPVFPSCPTQEVVNAKDAFLGGERVYFATYYRDQLNGQLSEFRIRQPNGVVWQSWSHASTEPHYQASYWYWWWNLPANPFYGVWQFEVTFEGETYVHEFTVGTVGIDDQVEKLQSFKLNQNYPNPFNPTTTISYEMPVSGSVKITIFDAMGREVRRLVNQMQPAGSHIIEWNGKAADGNRVESGVYYYRLEAGNFRETKQMTLTQ
;
A
#
# COMPACT_ATOMS: atom_id res chain seq x y z
N MET A 1 -9.70 21.06 69.23
CA MET A 1 -8.73 21.02 68.11
C MET A 1 -8.88 19.68 67.41
N LYS A 2 -9.41 19.67 66.19
CA LYS A 2 -9.77 18.46 65.42
C LYS A 2 -8.55 17.99 64.61
N CYS A 3 -8.12 16.74 64.81
CA CYS A 3 -7.13 16.06 63.98
C CYS A 3 -7.70 15.78 62.58
N PHE A 4 -7.05 16.31 61.54
CA PHE A 4 -7.30 15.92 60.14
C PHE A 4 -6.46 14.69 59.79
N ARG A 5 -7.13 13.59 59.44
CA ARG A 5 -6.52 12.42 58.78
C ARG A 5 -6.58 12.65 57.26
N PHE A 6 -5.43 12.68 56.61
CA PHE A 6 -5.32 12.62 55.15
C PHE A 6 -5.62 11.19 54.68
N ALA A 7 -6.64 11.03 53.83
CA ALA A 7 -6.90 9.78 53.12
C ALA A 7 -6.22 9.87 51.74
N ILE A 8 -5.24 9.01 51.49
CA ILE A 8 -4.60 8.83 50.18
C ILE A 8 -5.51 7.91 49.37
N PHE A 9 -6.14 8.45 48.33
CA PHE A 9 -6.87 7.67 47.33
C PHE A 9 -5.85 7.01 46.39
N MET A 10 -5.64 5.70 46.57
CA MET A 10 -4.84 4.88 45.66
C MET A 10 -5.71 4.58 44.44
N VAL A 11 -5.50 5.33 43.35
CA VAL A 11 -6.13 5.05 42.04
C VAL A 11 -5.46 3.81 41.47
N PHE A 12 -6.16 2.67 41.52
CA PHE A 12 -5.78 1.47 40.80
C PHE A 12 -6.01 1.71 39.29
N ILE A 13 -4.95 2.05 38.57
CA ILE A 13 -4.90 1.94 37.12
C ILE A 13 -4.84 0.45 36.79
N PHE A 14 -5.98 -0.14 36.45
CA PHE A 14 -6.02 -1.49 35.89
C PHE A 14 -5.49 -1.43 34.45
N ASN A 15 -4.19 -1.65 34.27
CA ASN A 15 -3.65 -2.08 32.98
C ASN A 15 -4.03 -3.55 32.79
N ILE A 16 -5.15 -3.80 32.12
CA ILE A 16 -5.49 -5.12 31.62
C ILE A 16 -4.68 -5.32 30.33
N LEU A 17 -3.47 -5.86 30.46
CA LEU A 17 -2.76 -6.52 29.36
C LEU A 17 -3.48 -7.83 29.08
N SER A 18 -4.59 -7.78 28.33
CA SER A 18 -5.08 -8.97 27.64
C SER A 18 -4.15 -9.22 26.46
N ALA A 19 -3.44 -10.34 26.45
CA ALA A 19 -2.78 -10.82 25.24
C ALA A 19 -3.84 -10.89 24.10
N GLN A 20 -3.66 -10.08 23.06
CA GLN A 20 -4.51 -10.09 21.88
C GLN A 20 -4.28 -11.40 21.13
N ASN A 21 -5.16 -12.39 21.32
CA ASN A 21 -5.12 -13.68 20.61
C ASN A 21 -5.61 -13.58 19.14
N ASN A 22 -5.74 -12.37 18.59
CA ASN A 22 -6.28 -12.10 17.26
C ASN A 22 -5.26 -11.47 16.30
N MET A 23 -3.97 -11.81 16.47
CA MET A 23 -2.86 -11.33 15.64
C MET A 23 -2.28 -12.45 14.78
N GLY A 24 -1.79 -12.11 13.59
CA GLY A 24 -0.92 -12.95 12.78
C GLY A 24 0.06 -12.10 11.97
N GLY A 25 1.00 -12.75 11.30
CA GLY A 25 2.05 -12.06 10.54
C GLY A 25 3.44 -12.57 10.87
N GLY A 26 4.45 -11.87 10.36
CA GLY A 26 5.85 -12.19 10.55
C GLY A 26 6.76 -11.45 9.57
N GLY A 27 8.06 -11.66 9.75
CA GLY A 27 9.08 -11.28 8.79
C GLY A 27 9.07 -12.16 7.54
N MET A 28 9.46 -11.57 6.42
CA MET A 28 9.75 -12.24 5.16
C MET A 28 11.22 -12.01 4.83
N ASP A 29 11.93 -13.10 4.57
CA ASP A 29 13.35 -13.08 4.23
C ASP A 29 13.53 -13.15 2.71
N PHE A 30 14.20 -12.16 2.14
CA PHE A 30 14.53 -12.07 0.72
C PHE A 30 16.05 -12.18 0.46
N SER A 31 16.86 -12.36 1.51
CA SER A 31 18.34 -12.40 1.46
C SER A 31 18.92 -13.74 1.02
N ARG A 32 18.18 -14.84 1.17
CA ARG A 32 18.72 -16.17 0.90
C ARG A 32 18.97 -16.41 -0.60
N GLN A 33 20.22 -16.31 -1.02
CA GLN A 33 20.68 -16.65 -2.37
C GLN A 33 21.76 -17.75 -2.30
N ASP A 34 21.43 -18.96 -2.75
CA ASP A 34 22.36 -20.12 -2.70
C ASP A 34 23.20 -20.25 -4.01
N PHE A 35 23.09 -19.29 -4.94
CA PHE A 35 23.65 -19.36 -6.30
C PHE A 35 23.79 -17.96 -6.93
N PRO A 36 24.69 -17.78 -7.93
CA PRO A 36 24.90 -16.47 -8.57
C PRO A 36 23.70 -16.00 -9.40
N CYS A 37 23.35 -14.70 -9.31
CA CYS A 37 22.37 -14.06 -10.22
C CYS A 37 22.76 -14.25 -11.70
N LEU A 38 24.07 -14.15 -11.99
CA LEU A 38 24.66 -14.49 -13.28
C LEU A 38 25.92 -15.33 -13.06
N THR A 39 26.08 -16.39 -13.84
CA THR A 39 27.33 -17.15 -13.84
C THR A 39 28.47 -16.33 -14.46
N ALA A 40 29.71 -16.63 -14.10
CA ALA A 40 30.88 -15.95 -14.68
C ALA A 40 30.93 -16.06 -16.22
N GLU A 41 30.52 -17.21 -16.77
CA GLU A 41 30.41 -17.42 -18.22
C GLU A 41 29.36 -16.51 -18.85
N LYS A 42 28.18 -16.40 -18.23
CA LYS A 42 27.12 -15.51 -18.72
C LYS A 42 27.51 -14.03 -18.63
N ARG A 43 28.22 -13.62 -17.58
CA ARG A 43 28.78 -12.27 -17.46
C ARG A 43 29.75 -11.95 -18.59
N MET A 44 30.65 -12.87 -18.93
CA MET A 44 31.56 -12.70 -20.07
C MET A 44 30.81 -12.60 -21.40
N GLU A 45 29.77 -13.41 -21.62
CA GLU A 45 28.93 -13.31 -22.82
C GLU A 45 28.23 -11.96 -22.93
N ILE A 46 27.62 -11.48 -21.83
CA ILE A 46 26.96 -10.17 -21.80
C ILE A 46 27.99 -9.07 -22.08
N GLN A 47 29.15 -9.10 -21.42
CA GLN A 47 30.18 -8.08 -21.64
C GLN A 47 30.63 -8.02 -23.10
N GLN A 48 30.83 -9.17 -23.75
CA GLN A 48 31.18 -9.22 -25.18
C GLN A 48 30.08 -8.62 -26.07
N GLN A 49 28.81 -8.84 -25.73
CA GLN A 49 27.68 -8.26 -26.45
C GLN A 49 27.60 -6.74 -26.26
N LEU A 50 27.83 -6.25 -25.04
CA LEU A 50 27.88 -4.82 -24.74
C LEU A 50 29.03 -4.14 -25.48
N ASP A 51 30.24 -4.69 -25.41
CA ASP A 51 31.42 -4.15 -26.09
C ASP A 51 31.20 -4.06 -27.60
N ALA A 52 30.69 -5.14 -28.21
CA ALA A 52 30.39 -5.16 -29.65
C ALA A 52 29.33 -4.12 -30.04
N SER A 53 28.27 -3.98 -29.22
CA SER A 53 27.21 -3.01 -29.46
C SER A 53 27.69 -1.56 -29.31
N ILE A 54 28.43 -1.27 -28.25
CA ILE A 54 29.04 0.05 -28.03
C ILE A 54 29.94 0.43 -29.21
N GLN A 55 30.77 -0.49 -29.70
CA GLN A 55 31.61 -0.23 -30.88
C GLN A 55 30.78 0.05 -32.15
N ASP A 56 29.70 -0.70 -32.41
CA ASP A 56 28.80 -0.41 -33.54
C ASP A 56 28.17 0.99 -33.42
N LEU A 57 27.65 1.33 -32.24
CA LEU A 57 26.98 2.60 -31.99
C LEU A 57 27.94 3.79 -32.09
N LEU A 58 29.20 3.66 -31.63
CA LEU A 58 30.26 4.65 -31.82
C LEU A 58 30.59 4.84 -33.30
N ASN A 59 30.76 3.75 -34.06
CA ASN A 59 31.06 3.81 -35.49
C ASN A 59 29.94 4.46 -36.30
N ARG A 60 28.70 4.35 -35.83
CA ARG A 60 27.50 4.99 -36.43
C ARG A 60 27.27 6.42 -35.94
N GLY A 61 28.05 6.91 -34.97
CA GLY A 61 27.89 8.24 -34.38
C GLY A 61 26.59 8.41 -33.59
N ILE A 62 26.02 7.32 -33.06
CA ILE A 62 24.81 7.35 -32.24
C ILE A 62 25.13 7.70 -30.79
N ILE A 63 26.22 7.13 -30.28
CA ILE A 63 26.81 7.50 -28.99
C ILE A 63 28.16 8.20 -29.23
N GLU A 64 28.55 9.04 -28.29
CA GLU A 64 29.84 9.71 -28.30
C GLU A 64 30.84 9.02 -27.38
N SER A 65 32.12 9.38 -27.49
CA SER A 65 33.12 8.97 -26.51
C SER A 65 32.74 9.48 -25.11
N ALA A 66 33.02 8.65 -24.10
CA ALA A 66 32.71 8.91 -22.70
C ALA A 66 33.21 10.29 -22.23
N ARG A 67 32.32 11.08 -21.61
CA ARG A 67 32.64 12.37 -20.99
C ARG A 67 32.89 12.18 -19.49
N THR A 68 34.04 11.64 -19.13
CA THR A 68 34.37 11.21 -17.76
C THR A 68 34.60 12.34 -16.74
N GLU A 69 34.36 13.60 -17.12
CA GLU A 69 34.60 14.77 -16.26
C GLU A 69 33.54 14.91 -15.16
N GLN A 70 32.36 14.29 -15.33
CA GLN A 70 31.27 14.32 -14.35
C GLN A 70 30.56 12.96 -14.33
N VAL A 71 30.35 12.43 -13.12
CA VAL A 71 29.58 11.19 -12.91
C VAL A 71 28.09 11.45 -13.18
N THR A 72 27.44 10.55 -13.90
CA THR A 72 25.99 10.54 -14.08
C THR A 72 25.34 9.97 -12.82
N LEU A 73 24.63 10.82 -12.08
CA LEU A 73 23.89 10.39 -10.90
C LEU A 73 22.57 9.70 -11.29
N MET A 74 22.22 8.68 -10.54
CA MET A 74 21.07 7.82 -10.73
C MET A 74 19.89 8.28 -9.88
N GLU A 75 18.71 8.39 -10.47
CA GLU A 75 17.43 8.43 -9.77
C GLU A 75 16.95 7.01 -9.44
N TRP A 76 15.97 6.90 -8.52
CA TRP A 76 15.45 5.60 -8.10
C TRP A 76 14.78 4.84 -9.28
N PRO A 77 15.21 3.59 -9.59
CA PRO A 77 14.89 2.93 -10.87
C PRO A 77 13.59 2.12 -10.87
N VAL A 78 12.81 2.17 -9.79
CA VAL A 78 11.57 1.39 -9.65
C VAL A 78 10.44 2.31 -9.25
N ILE A 79 9.27 2.21 -9.90
CA ILE A 79 8.08 2.99 -9.56
C ILE A 79 6.82 2.11 -9.58
N GLY A 80 5.75 2.55 -8.91
CA GLY A 80 4.42 2.00 -9.12
C GLY A 80 3.86 2.38 -10.49
N ALA A 81 3.13 1.45 -11.12
CA ALA A 81 2.43 1.70 -12.37
C ALA A 81 1.38 2.82 -12.24
N LEU A 82 0.91 3.36 -13.36
CA LEU A 82 -0.10 4.42 -13.35
C LEU A 82 -1.38 3.95 -12.62
N GLY A 83 -1.82 4.73 -11.63
CA GLY A 83 -3.02 4.42 -10.83
C GLY A 83 -2.73 3.58 -9.58
N GLN A 84 -1.48 3.17 -9.37
CA GLN A 84 -1.03 2.60 -8.10
C GLN A 84 -1.04 3.71 -7.02
N THR A 85 -1.67 3.44 -5.87
CA THR A 85 -1.84 4.40 -4.76
C THR A 85 -1.28 3.91 -3.41
N ASP A 86 -0.41 2.90 -3.44
CA ASP A 86 0.27 2.40 -2.24
C ASP A 86 1.34 3.41 -1.82
N TYR A 87 1.68 3.38 -0.55
CA TYR A 87 2.68 4.29 0.02
C TYR A 87 4.12 3.86 -0.32
N GLY A 88 4.30 2.58 -0.64
CA GLY A 88 5.55 2.00 -1.10
C GLY A 88 5.30 0.65 -1.77
N TYR A 89 6.32 0.15 -2.44
CA TYR A 89 6.19 -1.01 -3.34
C TYR A 89 7.40 -1.95 -3.32
N HIS A 90 8.43 -1.63 -2.54
CA HIS A 90 9.72 -2.32 -2.61
C HIS A 90 10.38 -2.50 -1.24
N GLY A 91 11.48 -3.22 -1.23
CA GLY A 91 12.54 -3.15 -0.23
C GLY A 91 13.87 -3.54 -0.89
N ILE A 92 14.97 -3.44 -0.16
CA ILE A 92 16.29 -3.90 -0.64
C ILE A 92 16.66 -5.17 0.11
N SER A 93 16.93 -6.26 -0.60
CA SER A 93 17.38 -7.51 0.05
C SER A 93 18.89 -7.58 0.15
N ASN A 94 19.61 -7.16 -0.89
CA ASN A 94 21.07 -7.25 -0.96
C ASN A 94 21.69 -6.02 -1.63
N PHE A 95 22.80 -5.55 -1.09
CA PHE A 95 23.71 -4.56 -1.69
C PHE A 95 24.92 -5.26 -2.31
N VAL A 96 25.85 -4.50 -2.91
CA VAL A 96 27.10 -5.07 -3.44
C VAL A 96 27.93 -5.61 -2.27
N ASP A 97 28.48 -6.81 -2.42
CA ASP A 97 29.45 -7.32 -1.45
C ASP A 97 30.81 -6.67 -1.67
N GLN A 98 31.24 -5.91 -0.67
CA GLN A 98 32.51 -5.20 -0.61
C GLN A 98 33.66 -6.12 -0.20
N ASN A 99 33.38 -7.29 0.38
CA ASN A 99 34.42 -8.19 0.80
C ASN A 99 34.86 -9.12 -0.33
N SER A 100 36.10 -8.95 -0.79
CA SER A 100 36.68 -9.86 -1.78
C SER A 100 36.99 -11.26 -1.25
N ALA A 101 37.03 -11.45 0.08
CA ALA A 101 37.17 -12.77 0.69
C ALA A 101 35.80 -13.47 0.71
N PHE A 102 35.78 -14.76 0.38
CA PHE A 102 34.58 -15.60 0.38
C PHE A 102 34.98 -17.03 0.80
N PRO A 103 34.04 -17.88 1.27
CA PRO A 103 32.63 -17.61 1.51
C PRO A 103 32.29 -17.18 2.95
N ASN A 104 31.08 -16.67 3.13
CA ASN A 104 30.45 -16.14 4.33
C ASN A 104 31.28 -15.05 5.00
N GLN A 105 31.91 -14.17 4.23
CA GLN A 105 32.63 -13.01 4.75
C GLN A 105 31.93 -11.72 4.32
N LEU A 106 30.64 -11.63 4.58
CA LEU A 106 29.77 -10.59 4.05
C LEU A 106 30.16 -9.20 4.55
N GLN A 107 30.24 -8.22 3.65
CA GLN A 107 30.33 -6.82 4.01
C GLN A 107 29.66 -5.95 2.95
N ASP A 108 28.62 -5.20 3.32
CA ASP A 108 28.05 -4.18 2.44
C ASP A 108 28.72 -2.80 2.60
N TYR A 109 28.29 -1.83 1.79
CA TYR A 109 28.81 -0.45 1.80
C TYR A 109 28.77 0.25 3.17
N ASN A 110 27.85 -0.17 4.05
CA ASN A 110 27.67 0.40 5.38
C ASN A 110 28.27 -0.48 6.49
N CYS A 111 29.19 -1.38 6.13
CA CYS A 111 29.86 -2.31 7.03
C CYS A 111 28.91 -3.33 7.69
N GLY A 112 27.71 -3.53 7.13
CA GLY A 112 26.75 -4.54 7.56
C GLY A 112 26.87 -5.81 6.73
N GLU A 113 25.88 -6.68 6.88
CA GLU A 113 25.83 -8.01 6.25
C GLU A 113 24.65 -8.14 5.27
N ARG A 114 24.07 -7.03 4.78
CA ARG A 114 22.96 -7.04 3.80
C ARG A 114 23.48 -7.30 2.38
N THR A 115 24.12 -8.44 2.21
CA THR A 115 24.69 -8.92 0.94
C THR A 115 24.86 -10.43 1.02
N TYR A 116 25.40 -11.06 -0.02
CA TYR A 116 25.74 -12.49 0.02
C TYR A 116 26.95 -12.81 -0.87
N ASP A 117 27.63 -13.90 -0.52
CA ASP A 117 28.70 -14.53 -1.29
C ASP A 117 28.44 -16.04 -1.38
N LEU A 118 29.25 -16.74 -2.17
CA LEU A 118 29.14 -18.18 -2.36
C LEU A 118 30.49 -18.86 -2.30
N ALA A 119 30.49 -20.12 -1.86
CA ALA A 119 31.69 -20.97 -1.84
C ALA A 119 32.30 -21.21 -3.23
N SER A 120 31.56 -20.92 -4.30
CA SER A 120 32.05 -20.93 -5.69
C SER A 120 32.97 -19.75 -6.02
N GLY A 121 33.08 -18.76 -5.14
CA GLY A 121 33.83 -17.52 -5.38
C GLY A 121 33.04 -16.40 -6.04
N TYR A 122 31.72 -16.44 -5.89
CA TYR A 122 30.85 -15.35 -6.31
C TYR A 122 30.60 -14.41 -5.14
N ASN A 123 30.76 -13.11 -5.40
CA ASN A 123 30.34 -12.02 -4.53
C ASN A 123 29.20 -11.28 -5.21
N HIS A 124 28.21 -10.83 -4.45
CA HIS A 124 27.08 -10.11 -5.02
C HIS A 124 27.52 -8.80 -5.69
N GLN A 125 27.16 -8.60 -6.96
CA GLN A 125 27.67 -7.48 -7.78
C GLN A 125 26.63 -6.38 -8.05
N GLY A 126 25.50 -6.38 -7.34
CA GLY A 126 24.44 -5.40 -7.62
C GLY A 126 23.60 -5.08 -6.40
N VAL A 127 22.51 -4.35 -6.64
CA VAL A 127 21.49 -4.03 -5.65
C VAL A 127 20.22 -4.78 -6.02
N ASP A 128 19.74 -5.62 -5.10
CA ASP A 128 18.50 -6.38 -5.28
C ASP A 128 17.32 -5.61 -4.66
N ILE A 129 16.47 -5.04 -5.52
CA ILE A 129 15.29 -4.28 -5.15
C ILE A 129 14.06 -5.18 -5.36
N PHE A 130 13.61 -5.83 -4.29
CA PHE A 130 12.44 -6.72 -4.35
C PHE A 130 11.13 -5.95 -4.28
N THR A 131 10.07 -6.54 -4.81
CA THR A 131 8.72 -5.95 -4.75
C THR A 131 7.97 -6.43 -3.49
N TRP A 132 7.29 -5.52 -2.80
CA TRP A 132 6.62 -5.84 -1.54
C TRP A 132 5.43 -4.92 -1.24
N PRO A 133 4.30 -5.45 -0.73
CA PRO A 133 3.97 -6.87 -0.57
C PRO A 133 3.54 -7.56 -1.88
N PHE A 134 3.42 -8.90 -1.84
CA PHE A 134 2.85 -9.74 -2.89
C PHE A 134 3.58 -9.71 -4.24
N GLY A 135 4.89 -9.99 -4.23
CA GLY A 135 5.73 -9.80 -5.40
C GLY A 135 5.26 -10.56 -6.64
N TRP A 136 4.77 -11.79 -6.51
CA TRP A 136 4.25 -12.55 -7.66
C TRP A 136 2.93 -11.97 -8.18
N TYR A 137 2.01 -11.60 -7.29
CA TYR A 137 0.77 -10.92 -7.68
C TYR A 137 1.08 -9.62 -8.44
N ARG A 138 2.00 -8.81 -7.93
CA ARG A 138 2.38 -7.54 -8.56
C ARG A 138 3.05 -7.72 -9.91
N MET A 139 3.94 -8.69 -10.02
CA MET A 139 4.55 -9.06 -11.30
C MET A 139 3.49 -9.47 -12.32
N ASP A 140 2.54 -10.31 -11.94
CA ASP A 140 1.49 -10.79 -12.85
C ASP A 140 0.56 -9.67 -13.32
N ASN A 141 0.32 -8.66 -12.48
CA ASN A 141 -0.54 -7.51 -12.76
C ASN A 141 0.22 -6.27 -13.27
N ASP A 142 1.52 -6.41 -13.59
CA ASP A 142 2.36 -5.31 -14.11
C ASP A 142 2.39 -4.06 -13.20
N GLU A 143 2.32 -4.25 -11.88
CA GLU A 143 2.15 -3.13 -10.94
C GLU A 143 3.45 -2.36 -10.66
N ILE A 144 4.61 -3.01 -10.78
CA ILE A 144 5.90 -2.41 -10.43
C ILE A 144 6.81 -2.33 -11.66
N ILE A 145 7.15 -1.11 -12.02
CA ILE A 145 7.79 -0.73 -13.28
C ILE A 145 9.26 -0.42 -13.02
N ILE A 146 10.12 -0.90 -13.91
CA ILE A 146 11.53 -0.49 -13.98
C ILE A 146 11.62 0.70 -14.93
N VAL A 147 12.25 1.77 -14.47
CA VAL A 147 12.49 2.98 -15.24
C VAL A 147 13.98 3.27 -15.35
N ALA A 148 14.37 4.04 -16.36
CA ALA A 148 15.75 4.47 -16.52
C ALA A 148 16.12 5.38 -15.34
N ALA A 149 17.18 5.03 -14.63
CA ALA A 149 17.68 5.80 -13.49
C ALA A 149 18.26 7.15 -13.93
N ALA A 150 18.80 7.23 -15.14
CA ALA A 150 19.35 8.46 -15.70
C ALA A 150 19.20 8.47 -17.23
N PRO A 151 19.29 9.64 -17.88
CA PRO A 151 19.29 9.72 -19.34
C PRO A 151 20.44 8.91 -19.94
N GLY A 152 20.19 8.27 -21.07
CA GLY A 152 21.21 7.44 -21.73
C GLY A 152 20.74 6.84 -23.04
N THR A 153 21.54 5.93 -23.58
CA THR A 153 21.24 5.19 -24.81
C THR A 153 21.13 3.70 -24.50
N ILE A 154 20.10 3.04 -25.02
CA ILE A 154 19.96 1.58 -24.90
C ILE A 154 21.05 0.93 -25.73
N ILE A 155 22.00 0.26 -25.10
CA ILE A 155 23.10 -0.42 -25.79
C ILE A 155 22.82 -1.90 -26.01
N PHE A 156 21.96 -2.51 -25.21
CA PHE A 156 21.53 -3.89 -25.41
C PHE A 156 20.23 -4.16 -24.67
N LYS A 157 19.51 -5.22 -25.07
CA LYS A 157 18.37 -5.76 -24.34
C LYS A 157 18.17 -7.24 -24.62
N ALA A 158 17.76 -7.98 -23.60
CA ALA A 158 17.38 -9.39 -23.67
C ALA A 158 15.92 -9.54 -23.22
N SER A 159 15.12 -10.31 -23.97
CA SER A 159 13.69 -10.50 -23.71
C SER A 159 13.23 -11.90 -24.16
N GLY A 160 12.10 -12.36 -23.63
CA GLY A 160 11.47 -13.63 -24.00
C GLY A 160 11.84 -14.81 -23.09
N ASN A 161 12.79 -14.64 -22.18
CA ASN A 161 13.24 -15.67 -21.24
C ASN A 161 12.20 -15.91 -20.14
N ASN A 162 12.21 -17.12 -19.57
CA ASN A 162 11.32 -17.48 -18.46
C ASN A 162 11.53 -16.54 -17.27
N ASP A 163 10.44 -16.04 -16.71
CA ASP A 163 10.41 -15.00 -15.68
C ASP A 163 9.75 -15.43 -14.36
N ARG A 164 9.40 -16.72 -14.26
CA ARG A 164 8.94 -17.37 -13.03
C ARG A 164 10.00 -18.30 -12.48
N SER A 165 11.20 -17.77 -12.29
CA SER A 165 12.29 -18.51 -11.65
C SER A 165 12.15 -18.47 -10.13
N CYS A 166 12.46 -19.61 -9.52
CA CYS A 166 12.50 -19.84 -8.07
C CYS A 166 13.74 -20.65 -7.67
N GLY A 167 14.69 -20.75 -8.59
CA GLY A 167 15.77 -21.70 -8.49
C GLY A 167 16.74 -21.50 -9.64
N PHE A 168 17.97 -21.92 -9.39
CA PHE A 168 19.10 -21.55 -10.20
C PHE A 168 19.37 -22.65 -11.22
N ASN A 169 18.78 -22.48 -12.40
CA ASN A 169 18.80 -23.46 -13.47
C ASN A 169 19.66 -23.01 -14.67
N GLY A 170 20.42 -21.92 -14.53
CA GLY A 170 21.26 -21.38 -15.59
C GLY A 170 20.46 -20.75 -16.74
N SER A 171 19.21 -20.34 -16.48
CA SER A 171 18.41 -19.61 -17.47
C SER A 171 18.95 -18.21 -17.70
N ASP A 172 18.80 -17.73 -18.93
CA ASP A 172 19.05 -16.32 -19.25
C ASP A 172 18.01 -15.42 -18.59
N TRP A 173 18.43 -14.24 -18.13
CA TRP A 173 17.51 -13.22 -17.63
C TRP A 173 16.98 -12.34 -18.76
N ASN A 174 15.87 -11.65 -18.51
CA ASN A 174 15.44 -10.52 -19.32
C ASN A 174 16.05 -9.25 -18.73
N ALA A 175 16.61 -8.39 -19.56
CA ALA A 175 17.35 -7.22 -19.11
C ALA A 175 17.38 -6.10 -20.14
N VAL A 176 17.62 -4.87 -19.67
CA VAL A 176 17.95 -3.70 -20.49
C VAL A 176 19.26 -3.11 -19.99
N TYR A 177 20.10 -2.64 -20.90
CA TYR A 177 21.41 -2.06 -20.61
C TYR A 177 21.46 -0.65 -21.19
N VAL A 178 21.72 0.34 -20.35
CA VAL A 178 21.72 1.75 -20.73
C VAL A 178 23.10 2.35 -20.47
N GLN A 179 23.71 2.93 -21.50
CA GLN A 179 24.95 3.69 -21.37
C GLN A 179 24.64 5.19 -21.20
N HIS A 180 25.32 5.81 -20.25
CA HIS A 180 25.18 7.22 -19.92
C HIS A 180 26.27 8.09 -20.55
N SER A 181 26.11 9.41 -20.45
CA SER A 181 27.02 10.37 -21.10
C SER A 181 28.47 10.33 -20.60
N ASP A 182 28.66 9.89 -19.37
CA ASP A 182 29.98 9.69 -18.76
C ASP A 182 30.64 8.35 -19.16
N GLY A 183 29.94 7.54 -19.97
CA GLY A 183 30.37 6.22 -20.41
C GLY A 183 29.97 5.08 -19.48
N SER A 184 29.45 5.36 -18.28
CA SER A 184 28.95 4.34 -17.37
C SER A 184 27.78 3.55 -17.97
N VAL A 185 27.59 2.31 -17.51
CA VAL A 185 26.53 1.42 -17.99
C VAL A 185 25.74 0.89 -16.80
N ALA A 186 24.43 1.14 -16.80
CA ALA A 186 23.50 0.54 -15.85
C ALA A 186 22.85 -0.72 -16.44
N TRP A 187 22.88 -1.82 -15.68
CA TRP A 187 22.33 -3.12 -16.04
C TRP A 187 21.03 -3.31 -15.24
N TYR A 188 19.90 -3.42 -15.93
CA TYR A 188 18.59 -3.61 -15.30
C TYR A 188 18.14 -5.05 -15.54
N GLY A 189 18.37 -5.93 -14.57
CA GLY A 189 18.15 -7.37 -14.67
C GLY A 189 16.81 -7.88 -14.15
N HIS A 190 16.62 -9.20 -14.27
CA HIS A 190 15.46 -9.96 -13.77
C HIS A 190 14.08 -9.48 -14.25
N MET A 191 13.99 -8.83 -15.41
CA MET A 191 12.71 -8.30 -15.89
C MET A 191 11.65 -9.39 -16.17
N LYS A 192 10.37 -9.02 -16.11
CA LYS A 192 9.25 -9.85 -16.57
C LYS A 192 9.40 -10.16 -18.06
N LYS A 193 9.03 -11.36 -18.46
CA LYS A 193 9.08 -11.83 -19.85
C LYS A 193 8.26 -10.92 -20.75
N ASN A 194 8.85 -10.52 -21.88
CA ASN A 194 8.25 -9.63 -22.86
C ASN A 194 7.91 -8.22 -22.36
N SER A 195 8.36 -7.83 -21.16
CA SER A 195 8.22 -6.46 -20.64
C SER A 195 9.30 -5.46 -21.05
N PRO A 196 10.56 -5.85 -21.39
CA PRO A 196 11.57 -4.88 -21.80
C PRO A 196 11.09 -3.91 -22.88
N THR A 197 11.47 -2.65 -22.76
CA THR A 197 11.00 -1.52 -23.58
C THR A 197 10.98 -1.84 -25.08
N ALA A 198 9.97 -1.31 -25.76
CA ALA A 198 9.81 -1.43 -27.21
C ALA A 198 10.91 -0.68 -27.99
N LYS A 199 11.57 0.29 -27.36
CA LYS A 199 12.71 1.03 -27.95
C LYS A 199 13.85 0.08 -28.35
N ASN A 200 14.48 0.39 -29.47
CA ASN A 200 15.56 -0.37 -30.07
C ASN A 200 16.92 0.03 -29.49
N VAL A 201 17.91 -0.85 -29.71
CA VAL A 201 19.31 -0.52 -29.43
C VAL A 201 19.73 0.70 -30.25
N GLY A 202 20.35 1.67 -29.59
CA GLY A 202 20.71 2.98 -30.15
C GLY A 202 19.68 4.08 -29.92
N GLU A 203 18.48 3.78 -29.42
CA GLU A 203 17.51 4.80 -29.03
C GLU A 203 17.80 5.33 -27.62
N THR A 204 17.55 6.62 -27.40
CA THR A 204 17.77 7.28 -26.12
C THR A 204 16.59 7.11 -25.18
N VAL A 205 16.86 7.16 -23.88
CA VAL A 205 15.88 7.21 -22.80
C VAL A 205 16.19 8.40 -21.88
N VAL A 206 15.17 8.94 -21.23
CA VAL A 206 15.32 9.94 -20.15
C VAL A 206 15.11 9.31 -18.78
N ALA A 207 15.58 9.97 -17.71
CA ALA A 207 15.28 9.53 -16.35
C ALA A 207 13.76 9.37 -16.13
N GLY A 208 13.37 8.31 -15.43
CA GLY A 208 11.96 7.98 -15.19
C GLY A 208 11.22 7.35 -16.38
N GLU A 209 11.87 7.16 -17.54
CA GLU A 209 11.25 6.52 -18.69
C GLU A 209 11.15 5.00 -18.52
N TYR A 210 10.03 4.41 -18.93
CA TYR A 210 9.77 2.96 -18.87
C TYR A 210 10.86 2.12 -19.56
N LEU A 211 11.44 1.17 -18.81
CA LEU A 211 12.36 0.15 -19.31
C LEU A 211 11.77 -1.27 -19.27
N GLY A 212 10.86 -1.56 -18.35
CA GLY A 212 10.24 -2.88 -18.23
C GLY A 212 9.41 -3.04 -16.96
N VAL A 213 9.05 -4.28 -16.63
CA VAL A 213 8.35 -4.65 -15.39
C VAL A 213 9.26 -5.53 -14.56
N VAL A 214 9.25 -5.35 -13.23
CA VAL A 214 9.99 -6.23 -12.32
C VAL A 214 9.48 -7.67 -12.45
N GLY A 215 10.39 -8.64 -12.59
CA GLY A 215 10.05 -10.06 -12.70
C GLY A 215 11.04 -10.94 -11.94
N SER A 216 11.03 -12.23 -12.26
CA SER A 216 11.96 -13.21 -11.69
C SER A 216 12.60 -14.06 -12.80
N SER A 217 13.21 -13.39 -13.79
CA SER A 217 13.86 -14.10 -14.90
C SER A 217 15.29 -14.51 -14.61
N GLY A 218 15.80 -15.53 -15.30
CA GLY A 218 17.13 -16.06 -15.04
C GLY A 218 17.24 -16.76 -13.68
N ASN A 219 18.36 -16.54 -13.00
CA ASN A 219 18.68 -17.13 -11.70
C ASN A 219 18.16 -16.23 -10.57
N SER A 220 16.98 -16.53 -10.03
CA SER A 220 16.29 -15.67 -9.07
C SER A 220 15.46 -16.48 -8.08
N THR A 221 15.24 -15.91 -6.90
CA THR A 221 14.44 -16.47 -5.79
C THR A 221 13.02 -15.88 -5.72
N GLY A 222 12.76 -14.79 -6.44
CA GLY A 222 11.45 -14.13 -6.50
C GLY A 222 11.50 -12.79 -7.25
N PRO A 223 10.36 -12.09 -7.42
CA PRO A 223 10.32 -10.88 -8.22
C PRO A 223 11.11 -9.70 -7.62
N HIS A 224 12.21 -9.34 -8.26
CA HIS A 224 13.07 -8.22 -7.89
C HIS A 224 13.79 -7.64 -9.11
N LEU A 225 14.24 -6.40 -9.01
CA LEU A 225 15.21 -5.81 -9.93
C LEU A 225 16.61 -6.07 -9.36
N HIS A 226 17.50 -6.63 -10.16
CA HIS A 226 18.94 -6.59 -9.88
C HIS A 226 19.56 -5.46 -10.71
N LEU A 227 20.09 -4.46 -10.02
CA LEU A 227 20.74 -3.30 -10.63
C LEU A 227 22.25 -3.39 -10.45
N GLU A 228 23.00 -3.43 -11.54
CA GLU A 228 24.46 -3.25 -11.53
C GLU A 228 24.82 -1.94 -12.24
N ILE A 229 25.89 -1.29 -11.78
CA ILE A 229 26.43 -0.10 -12.43
C ILE A 229 27.91 -0.33 -12.67
N HIS A 230 28.35 -0.07 -13.89
CA HIS A 230 29.75 -0.14 -14.27
C HIS A 230 30.22 1.23 -14.75
N ASP A 231 31.43 1.64 -14.36
CA ASP A 231 32.04 2.86 -14.91
C ASP A 231 32.41 2.71 -16.40
N ALA A 232 32.93 3.78 -17.00
CA ALA A 232 33.35 3.77 -18.40
C ALA A 232 34.50 2.77 -18.72
N GLY A 233 35.22 2.32 -17.69
CA GLY A 233 36.26 1.29 -17.78
C GLY A 233 35.73 -0.14 -17.59
N GLY A 234 34.43 -0.30 -17.30
CA GLY A 234 33.80 -1.58 -16.99
C GLY A 234 33.97 -2.03 -15.54
N ASN A 235 34.53 -1.21 -14.66
CA ASN A 235 34.67 -1.55 -13.24
C ASN A 235 33.31 -1.45 -12.55
N LEU A 236 33.01 -2.41 -11.68
CA LEU A 236 31.79 -2.38 -10.87
C LEU A 236 31.80 -1.19 -9.91
N ILE A 237 30.64 -0.56 -9.77
CA ILE A 237 30.38 0.54 -8.86
C ILE A 237 29.41 0.10 -7.78
N GLU A 238 29.69 0.48 -6.55
CA GLU A 238 28.72 0.46 -5.46
C GLU A 238 28.01 1.82 -5.44
N PRO A 239 26.74 1.90 -5.87
CA PRO A 239 26.07 3.18 -5.99
C PRO A 239 25.88 3.90 -4.65
N PHE A 240 25.94 3.19 -3.53
CA PHE A 240 25.81 3.78 -2.20
C PHE A 240 27.16 4.21 -1.62
N GLN A 241 27.24 5.46 -1.17
CA GLN A 241 28.32 5.92 -0.31
C GLN A 241 28.18 5.34 1.10
N GLY A 242 29.28 4.80 1.63
CA GLY A 242 29.37 4.39 3.02
C GLY A 242 30.81 4.08 3.44
N ALA A 243 31.01 3.87 4.73
CA ALA A 243 32.34 3.73 5.32
C ALA A 243 33.11 2.48 4.85
N CYS A 244 32.40 1.46 4.33
CA CYS A 244 32.98 0.24 3.80
C CYS A 244 32.83 0.09 2.29
N ASN A 245 32.38 1.14 1.58
CA ASN A 245 32.47 1.14 0.12
C ASN A 245 33.94 1.27 -0.29
N SER A 246 34.46 0.22 -0.93
CA SER A 246 35.85 0.14 -1.40
C SER A 246 36.00 0.35 -2.91
N LEU A 247 34.87 0.38 -3.64
CA LEU A 247 34.83 0.49 -5.10
C LEU A 247 34.88 1.95 -5.57
N ASN A 248 34.22 2.85 -4.83
CA ASN A 248 34.16 4.29 -5.13
C ASN A 248 33.95 5.12 -3.85
N THR A 249 34.27 6.41 -3.89
CA THR A 249 34.23 7.30 -2.71
C THR A 249 32.91 8.05 -2.54
N GLU A 250 32.32 8.48 -3.66
CA GLU A 250 31.10 9.28 -3.69
C GLU A 250 29.89 8.44 -4.02
N SER A 251 28.72 8.88 -3.59
CA SER A 251 27.44 8.28 -3.98
C SER A 251 27.19 8.50 -5.46
N TRP A 252 26.65 7.48 -6.13
CA TRP A 252 26.17 7.60 -7.51
C TRP A 252 24.65 7.75 -7.57
N TRP A 253 23.98 7.88 -6.42
CA TRP A 253 22.58 8.30 -6.36
C TRP A 253 22.47 9.82 -6.40
N ALA A 254 21.48 10.34 -7.12
CA ALA A 254 21.09 11.75 -7.08
C ALA A 254 20.61 12.13 -5.66
N GLU A 255 19.84 11.22 -5.05
CA GLU A 255 19.45 11.26 -3.64
C GLU A 255 19.63 9.86 -3.06
N GLN A 256 20.66 9.67 -2.23
CA GLN A 256 20.97 8.37 -1.64
C GLN A 256 19.90 7.94 -0.63
N PRO A 257 19.26 6.77 -0.80
CA PRO A 257 18.38 6.20 0.21
C PRO A 257 19.14 5.86 1.50
N PRO A 258 18.47 5.91 2.67
CA PRO A 258 19.08 5.47 3.93
C PRO A 258 19.39 3.97 3.90
N TYR A 259 20.34 3.53 4.73
CA TYR A 259 20.69 2.11 4.83
C TYR A 259 19.54 1.25 5.34
N TYR A 260 18.73 1.76 6.27
CA TYR A 260 17.44 1.19 6.65
C TYR A 260 16.35 2.18 6.27
N ASP A 261 15.52 1.83 5.30
CA ASP A 261 14.42 2.68 4.84
C ASP A 261 13.09 2.25 5.48
N SER A 262 13.01 2.34 6.81
CA SER A 262 11.84 1.90 7.57
C SER A 262 10.57 2.67 7.16
N ALA A 263 9.63 1.98 6.50
CA ALA A 263 8.35 2.58 6.10
C ALA A 263 7.24 1.54 5.92
N ILE A 264 6.00 2.02 5.88
CA ILE A 264 4.85 1.20 5.48
C ILE A 264 4.72 1.26 3.96
N ASN A 265 4.75 0.10 3.31
CA ASN A 265 4.44 -0.02 1.90
C ASN A 265 2.93 0.03 1.67
N ARG A 266 2.16 -0.69 2.48
CA ARG A 266 0.71 -0.81 2.27
C ARG A 266 -0.05 -1.04 3.58
N VAL A 267 -1.26 -0.49 3.64
CA VAL A 267 -2.28 -0.76 4.65
C VAL A 267 -3.51 -1.29 3.92
N MET A 268 -4.13 -2.37 4.39
CA MET A 268 -5.24 -3.03 3.70
C MET A 268 -6.27 -3.63 4.64
N THR A 269 -7.47 -3.84 4.12
CA THR A 269 -8.46 -4.77 4.67
C THR A 269 -8.60 -6.03 3.83
N HIS A 270 -8.82 -7.16 4.51
CA HIS A 270 -8.94 -8.48 3.89
C HIS A 270 -10.15 -9.26 4.43
N SER A 271 -10.68 -10.16 3.61
CA SER A 271 -11.76 -11.09 3.99
C SER A 271 -11.25 -12.33 4.76
N ALA A 272 -9.96 -12.63 4.61
CA ALA A 272 -9.22 -13.70 5.26
C ALA A 272 -7.75 -13.28 5.39
N PRO A 273 -6.90 -13.97 6.18
CA PRO A 273 -5.47 -13.69 6.20
C PRO A 273 -4.85 -13.74 4.80
N PRO A 274 -3.89 -12.86 4.46
CA PRO A 274 -3.11 -13.00 3.23
C PRO A 274 -2.35 -14.34 3.25
N VAL A 275 -2.19 -14.97 2.08
CA VAL A 275 -1.46 -16.24 1.95
C VAL A 275 -0.25 -16.05 1.05
N PHE A 276 0.92 -16.36 1.59
CA PHE A 276 2.20 -16.38 0.90
C PHE A 276 2.61 -17.85 0.64
N PRO A 277 2.18 -18.45 -0.48
CA PRO A 277 2.54 -19.83 -0.81
C PRO A 277 4.02 -19.95 -1.20
N SER A 278 4.50 -21.18 -1.36
CA SER A 278 5.85 -21.42 -1.89
C SER A 278 5.97 -20.93 -3.34
N CYS A 279 7.10 -20.29 -3.62
CA CYS A 279 7.58 -19.95 -4.96
C CYS A 279 7.39 -21.13 -5.95
N PRO A 280 6.96 -20.92 -7.22
CA PRO A 280 6.62 -19.65 -7.91
C PRO A 280 5.14 -19.24 -7.78
N THR A 281 4.42 -19.82 -6.82
CA THR A 281 2.96 -19.65 -6.76
C THR A 281 2.61 -18.21 -6.41
N GLN A 282 1.65 -17.64 -7.14
CA GLN A 282 1.14 -16.31 -6.86
C GLN A 282 0.53 -16.23 -5.45
N GLU A 283 0.77 -15.14 -4.73
CA GLU A 283 0.17 -14.91 -3.42
C GLU A 283 -1.35 -14.72 -3.52
N VAL A 284 -2.08 -15.18 -2.49
CA VAL A 284 -3.51 -14.90 -2.36
C VAL A 284 -3.68 -13.69 -1.46
N VAL A 285 -3.97 -12.54 -2.08
CA VAL A 285 -4.07 -11.26 -1.37
C VAL A 285 -5.26 -11.25 -0.41
N ASN A 286 -6.40 -11.84 -0.76
CA ASN A 286 -7.66 -11.79 0.00
C ASN A 286 -8.19 -10.35 0.28
N ALA A 287 -7.80 -9.36 -0.54
CA ALA A 287 -8.25 -7.98 -0.40
C ALA A 287 -9.78 -7.87 -0.45
N LYS A 288 -10.36 -7.07 0.44
CA LYS A 288 -11.79 -6.75 0.46
C LYS A 288 -11.99 -5.42 1.16
N ASP A 289 -12.78 -4.53 0.55
CA ASP A 289 -13.03 -3.17 1.05
C ASP A 289 -14.52 -2.85 1.23
N ALA A 290 -15.38 -3.86 1.13
CA ALA A 290 -16.83 -3.70 1.33
C ALA A 290 -17.36 -4.84 2.21
N PHE A 291 -17.72 -4.51 3.44
CA PHE A 291 -18.12 -5.48 4.47
C PHE A 291 -19.52 -5.23 4.99
N LEU A 292 -20.03 -6.22 5.72
CA LEU A 292 -21.35 -6.17 6.35
C LEU A 292 -21.22 -6.04 7.87
N GLY A 293 -22.28 -5.55 8.51
CA GLY A 293 -22.39 -5.63 9.96
C GLY A 293 -22.24 -7.07 10.46
N GLY A 294 -21.42 -7.27 11.49
CA GLY A 294 -21.08 -8.59 12.02
C GLY A 294 -19.98 -9.34 11.26
N GLU A 295 -19.58 -8.89 10.08
CA GLU A 295 -18.55 -9.57 9.28
C GLU A 295 -17.16 -9.42 9.92
N ARG A 296 -16.32 -10.45 9.76
CA ARG A 296 -14.92 -10.39 10.15
C ARG A 296 -14.09 -9.64 9.12
N VAL A 297 -13.30 -8.69 9.58
CA VAL A 297 -12.33 -7.93 8.79
C VAL A 297 -10.94 -8.20 9.33
N TYR A 298 -10.00 -8.46 8.44
CA TYR A 298 -8.57 -8.57 8.74
C TYR A 298 -7.88 -7.28 8.31
N PHE A 299 -7.27 -6.57 9.24
CA PHE A 299 -6.60 -5.30 9.05
C PHE A 299 -5.10 -5.56 9.03
N ALA A 300 -4.47 -5.39 7.87
CA ALA A 300 -3.08 -5.75 7.66
C ALA A 300 -2.22 -4.54 7.28
N THR A 301 -0.98 -4.56 7.73
CA THR A 301 0.03 -3.55 7.40
C THR A 301 1.31 -4.25 6.98
N TYR A 302 1.91 -3.75 5.90
CA TYR A 302 3.07 -4.31 5.24
C TYR A 302 4.21 -3.31 5.29
N TYR A 303 5.33 -3.69 5.88
CA TYR A 303 6.46 -2.84 6.18
C TYR A 303 7.68 -3.26 5.37
N ARG A 304 8.54 -2.29 5.05
CA ARG A 304 9.93 -2.52 4.64
C ARG A 304 10.89 -2.02 5.73
N ASP A 305 12.03 -2.69 5.87
CA ASP A 305 13.11 -2.35 6.81
C ASP A 305 12.64 -2.03 8.24
N GLN A 306 11.84 -2.92 8.84
CA GLN A 306 11.32 -2.72 10.19
C GLN A 306 12.37 -3.11 11.25
N LEU A 307 12.79 -2.16 12.08
CA LEU A 307 13.82 -2.33 13.12
C LEU A 307 13.22 -2.64 14.49
N ASN A 308 14.01 -3.27 15.36
CA ASN A 308 13.60 -3.64 16.72
C ASN A 308 13.05 -2.45 17.50
N GLY A 309 11.87 -2.63 18.11
CA GLY A 309 11.25 -1.63 18.97
C GLY A 309 10.54 -0.48 18.24
N GLN A 310 10.61 -0.39 16.91
CA GLN A 310 9.81 0.59 16.16
C GLN A 310 8.32 0.29 16.36
N LEU A 311 7.59 1.30 16.82
CA LEU A 311 6.20 1.19 17.25
C LEU A 311 5.25 1.63 16.13
N SER A 312 4.28 0.78 15.83
CA SER A 312 3.09 1.14 15.06
C SER A 312 1.90 1.34 15.99
N GLU A 313 1.20 2.47 15.84
CA GLU A 313 -0.08 2.72 16.48
C GLU A 313 -1.22 2.54 15.47
N PHE A 314 -2.20 1.71 15.79
CA PHE A 314 -3.29 1.36 14.89
C PHE A 314 -4.61 1.91 15.43
N ARG A 315 -5.47 2.40 14.55
CA ARG A 315 -6.81 2.90 14.88
C ARG A 315 -7.80 2.50 13.80
N ILE A 316 -9.00 2.07 14.21
CA ILE A 316 -10.13 1.91 13.30
C ILE A 316 -11.13 3.02 13.62
N ARG A 317 -11.38 3.91 12.67
CA ARG A 317 -12.28 5.05 12.82
C ARG A 317 -13.59 4.81 12.06
N GLN A 318 -14.68 5.16 12.74
CA GLN A 318 -16.03 5.08 12.19
C GLN A 318 -16.35 6.30 11.31
N PRO A 319 -17.39 6.21 10.46
CA PRO A 319 -17.83 7.33 9.61
C PRO A 319 -18.18 8.63 10.36
N ASN A 320 -18.50 8.53 11.67
CA ASN A 320 -18.79 9.68 12.52
C ASN A 320 -17.53 10.33 13.14
N GLY A 321 -16.33 9.84 12.79
CA GLY A 321 -15.04 10.33 13.29
C GLY A 321 -14.57 9.67 14.59
N VAL A 322 -15.39 8.82 15.24
CA VAL A 322 -15.05 8.17 16.51
C VAL A 322 -14.17 6.94 16.27
N VAL A 323 -13.06 6.85 17.02
CA VAL A 323 -12.21 5.65 17.04
C VAL A 323 -12.97 4.50 17.71
N TRP A 324 -13.19 3.43 16.96
CA TRP A 324 -13.84 2.20 17.44
C TRP A 324 -12.87 1.25 18.14
N GLN A 325 -11.68 1.08 17.57
CA GLN A 325 -10.61 0.24 18.13
C GLN A 325 -9.27 0.96 17.99
N SER A 326 -8.37 0.71 18.93
CA SER A 326 -6.98 1.14 18.84
C SER A 326 -6.07 0.16 19.57
N TRP A 327 -4.90 -0.10 19.02
CA TRP A 327 -3.86 -0.93 19.62
C TRP A 327 -2.49 -0.49 19.11
N SER A 328 -1.43 -1.11 19.62
CA SER A 328 -0.07 -0.86 19.17
C SER A 328 0.70 -2.16 19.01
N HIS A 329 1.70 -2.15 18.14
CA HIS A 329 2.61 -3.27 17.93
C HIS A 329 4.02 -2.74 17.69
N ALA A 330 5.01 -3.36 18.34
CA ALA A 330 6.42 -3.06 18.12
C ALA A 330 7.09 -4.26 17.49
N SER A 331 7.99 -4.02 16.54
CA SER A 331 8.83 -5.07 15.97
C SER A 331 9.69 -5.75 17.04
N THR A 332 9.86 -7.07 16.92
CA THR A 332 10.55 -7.89 17.92
C THR A 332 11.93 -8.37 17.50
N GLU A 333 12.27 -8.28 16.21
CA GLU A 333 13.56 -8.72 15.68
C GLU A 333 14.48 -7.52 15.43
N PRO A 334 15.81 -7.71 15.46
CA PRO A 334 16.78 -6.66 15.16
C PRO A 334 16.44 -5.89 13.87
N HIS A 335 16.08 -6.62 12.82
CA HIS A 335 15.70 -6.09 11.53
C HIS A 335 14.86 -7.11 10.76
N TYR A 336 13.76 -6.65 10.19
CA TYR A 336 13.03 -7.33 9.12
C TYR A 336 13.20 -6.54 7.82
N GLN A 337 13.77 -7.15 6.79
CA GLN A 337 13.81 -6.56 5.44
C GLN A 337 12.40 -6.25 4.93
N ALA A 338 11.48 -7.17 5.18
CA ALA A 338 10.06 -7.02 4.97
C ALA A 338 9.31 -7.72 6.10
N SER A 339 8.20 -7.14 6.53
CA SER A 339 7.30 -7.78 7.48
C SER A 339 5.86 -7.41 7.19
N TYR A 340 4.94 -8.23 7.71
CA TYR A 340 3.54 -7.87 7.75
C TYR A 340 2.93 -8.32 9.06
N TRP A 341 1.96 -7.54 9.51
CA TRP A 341 1.21 -7.84 10.71
C TRP A 341 -0.25 -7.56 10.44
N TYR A 342 -1.11 -8.46 10.91
CA TYR A 342 -2.55 -8.27 10.80
C TYR A 342 -3.25 -8.64 12.09
N TRP A 343 -4.38 -8.00 12.29
CA TRP A 343 -5.33 -8.32 13.33
C TRP A 343 -6.72 -8.43 12.76
N TRP A 344 -7.61 -9.15 13.42
CA TRP A 344 -8.99 -9.25 12.97
C TRP A 344 -10.00 -8.86 14.03
N TRP A 345 -11.07 -8.21 13.59
CA TRP A 345 -12.26 -7.93 14.39
C TRP A 345 -13.51 -8.31 13.62
N ASN A 346 -14.52 -8.76 14.35
CA ASN A 346 -15.88 -8.80 13.81
C ASN A 346 -16.47 -7.40 13.97
N LEU A 347 -16.95 -6.82 12.87
CA LEU A 347 -17.65 -5.54 12.89
C LEU A 347 -18.89 -5.63 13.79
N PRO A 348 -19.35 -4.51 14.40
CA PRO A 348 -20.60 -4.51 15.13
C PRO A 348 -21.76 -5.04 14.27
N ALA A 349 -22.70 -5.78 14.86
CA ALA A 349 -23.87 -6.27 14.13
C ALA A 349 -24.73 -5.12 13.55
N ASN A 350 -24.76 -3.98 14.25
CA ASN A 350 -25.37 -2.73 13.80
C ASN A 350 -24.27 -1.64 13.75
N PRO A 351 -23.43 -1.64 12.70
CA PRO A 351 -22.33 -0.69 12.58
C PRO A 351 -22.85 0.68 12.13
N PHE A 352 -22.03 1.72 12.27
CA PHE A 352 -22.23 2.94 11.48
C PHE A 352 -22.00 2.59 10.01
N TYR A 353 -23.02 2.73 9.16
CA TYR A 353 -22.87 2.49 7.74
C TYR A 353 -22.10 3.62 7.07
N GLY A 354 -21.32 3.29 6.05
CA GLY A 354 -20.50 4.24 5.29
C GLY A 354 -19.02 3.88 5.27
N VAL A 355 -18.18 4.90 5.07
CA VAL A 355 -16.73 4.76 4.95
C VAL A 355 -16.08 4.77 6.35
N TRP A 356 -15.41 3.69 6.66
CA TRP A 356 -14.54 3.53 7.82
C TRP A 356 -13.09 3.70 7.40
N GLN A 357 -12.23 4.06 8.34
CA GLN A 357 -10.81 4.27 8.11
C GLN A 357 -10.00 3.33 9.01
N PHE A 358 -9.05 2.62 8.43
CA PHE A 358 -7.99 1.93 9.14
C PHE A 358 -6.73 2.80 9.06
N GLU A 359 -6.35 3.37 10.20
CA GLU A 359 -5.22 4.28 10.33
C GLU A 359 -4.06 3.58 11.03
N VAL A 360 -2.85 3.80 10.54
CA VAL A 360 -1.61 3.32 11.15
C VAL A 360 -0.61 4.46 11.21
N THR A 361 -0.11 4.77 12.40
CA THR A 361 0.98 5.72 12.59
C THR A 361 2.28 4.95 12.83
N PHE A 362 3.30 5.22 12.02
CA PHE A 362 4.62 4.57 12.08
C PHE A 362 5.70 5.58 11.70
N GLU A 363 6.77 5.66 12.49
CA GLU A 363 7.87 6.65 12.31
C GLU A 363 7.39 8.10 12.16
N GLY A 364 6.29 8.46 12.84
CA GLY A 364 5.71 9.81 12.81
C GLY A 364 4.74 10.08 11.67
N GLU A 365 4.69 9.21 10.65
CA GLU A 365 3.79 9.32 9.51
C GLU A 365 2.50 8.53 9.74
N THR A 366 1.36 9.02 9.23
CA THR A 366 0.06 8.34 9.35
C THR A 366 -0.46 7.89 7.99
N TYR A 367 -0.70 6.58 7.90
CA TYR A 367 -1.17 5.85 6.73
C TYR A 367 -2.64 5.50 6.93
N VAL A 368 -3.46 5.63 5.89
CA VAL A 368 -4.92 5.47 5.97
C VAL A 368 -5.41 4.59 4.83
N HIS A 369 -6.16 3.54 5.19
CA HIS A 369 -6.92 2.73 4.25
C HIS A 369 -8.41 2.89 4.50
N GLU A 370 -9.18 3.21 3.45
CA GLU A 370 -10.63 3.35 3.54
C GLU A 370 -11.34 2.06 3.15
N PHE A 371 -12.35 1.67 3.91
CA PHE A 371 -13.23 0.55 3.58
C PHE A 371 -14.68 0.89 3.91
N THR A 372 -15.63 0.23 3.27
CA THR A 372 -17.06 0.48 3.42
C THR A 372 -17.74 -0.60 4.26
N VAL A 373 -18.70 -0.19 5.08
CA VAL A 373 -19.57 -1.10 5.82
C VAL A 373 -21.03 -0.80 5.45
N GLY A 374 -21.73 -1.79 4.91
CA GLY A 374 -23.07 -1.67 4.33
C GLY A 374 -24.02 -2.81 4.71
N THR A 375 -25.20 -2.84 4.08
CA THR A 375 -26.19 -3.93 4.22
C THR A 375 -26.24 -4.78 2.94
N VAL A 376 -26.43 -6.10 3.05
CA VAL A 376 -26.64 -6.97 1.87
C VAL A 376 -28.06 -6.77 1.38
N GLY A 377 -28.19 -6.38 0.11
CA GLY A 377 -29.48 -6.38 -0.57
C GLY A 377 -29.51 -5.49 -1.81
N ILE A 378 -28.63 -5.76 -2.78
CA ILE A 378 -28.90 -5.86 -4.24
C ILE A 378 -27.55 -5.74 -4.97
N ASP A 379 -27.30 -6.79 -5.75
CA ASP A 379 -26.32 -6.90 -6.82
C ASP A 379 -26.25 -5.62 -7.68
N ASP A 380 -25.04 -5.15 -7.94
CA ASP A 380 -24.68 -4.21 -9.03
C ASP A 380 -25.21 -2.78 -9.09
N GLN A 381 -25.87 -2.21 -8.08
CA GLN A 381 -26.06 -0.75 -7.98
C GLN A 381 -26.13 -0.29 -6.53
N VAL A 382 -24.99 -0.06 -5.87
CA VAL A 382 -24.99 0.97 -4.82
C VAL A 382 -25.11 2.29 -5.57
N GLU A 383 -26.34 2.69 -5.90
CA GLU A 383 -26.63 4.09 -6.17
C GLU A 383 -26.20 4.82 -4.89
N LYS A 384 -24.98 5.38 -4.95
CA LYS A 384 -24.52 6.40 -4.03
C LYS A 384 -25.68 7.39 -3.91
N LEU A 385 -26.35 7.43 -2.76
CA LEU A 385 -27.42 8.40 -2.52
C LEU A 385 -26.85 9.77 -2.85
N GLN A 386 -27.24 10.38 -3.97
CA GLN A 386 -26.64 11.62 -4.45
C GLN A 386 -27.32 12.86 -3.88
N SER A 387 -28.51 12.70 -3.31
CA SER A 387 -29.31 13.83 -2.79
C SER A 387 -30.14 13.43 -1.58
N PHE A 388 -30.52 14.43 -0.79
CA PHE A 388 -31.51 14.25 0.28
C PHE A 388 -32.88 13.98 -0.35
N LYS A 389 -33.67 13.11 0.26
CA LYS A 389 -35.01 12.75 -0.22
C LYS A 389 -35.95 12.48 0.93
N LEU A 390 -37.12 13.11 0.93
CA LEU A 390 -38.22 12.73 1.81
C LEU A 390 -39.18 11.81 1.04
N ASN A 391 -39.56 10.68 1.60
CA ASN A 391 -40.52 9.76 0.97
C ASN A 391 -41.95 10.01 1.47
N GLN A 392 -42.94 9.59 0.67
CA GLN A 392 -44.35 9.64 1.09
C GLN A 392 -44.58 8.70 2.27
N ASN A 393 -45.29 9.17 3.31
CA ASN A 393 -45.59 8.37 4.48
C ASN A 393 -46.49 7.19 4.12
N TYR A 394 -46.33 6.06 4.81
CA TYR A 394 -47.16 4.88 4.62
C TYR A 394 -47.57 4.27 5.97
N PRO A 395 -48.85 3.88 6.14
CA PRO A 395 -49.96 4.12 5.21
C PRO A 395 -50.36 5.60 5.10
N ASN A 396 -51.05 6.00 4.02
CA ASN A 396 -51.67 7.32 3.87
C ASN A 396 -52.97 7.18 3.04
N PRO A 397 -54.17 7.34 3.63
CA PRO A 397 -54.45 7.73 5.01
C PRO A 397 -53.99 6.72 6.07
N PHE A 398 -53.82 7.15 7.31
CA PHE A 398 -53.37 6.29 8.43
C PHE A 398 -54.26 6.40 9.67
N ASN A 399 -54.25 5.34 10.50
CA ASN A 399 -54.96 5.27 11.79
C ASN A 399 -54.27 4.32 12.79
N PRO A 400 -53.88 4.77 13.99
CA PRO A 400 -53.43 6.12 14.31
C PRO A 400 -51.95 6.33 13.93
N THR A 401 -51.30 5.31 13.34
CA THR A 401 -49.85 5.28 13.15
C THR A 401 -49.46 5.24 11.67
N THR A 402 -48.45 6.03 11.30
CA THR A 402 -47.79 6.00 10.00
C THR A 402 -46.28 5.99 10.16
N THR A 403 -45.61 5.46 9.14
CA THR A 403 -44.17 5.54 8.99
C THR A 403 -43.79 6.64 8.01
N ILE A 404 -42.78 7.43 8.35
CA ILE A 404 -42.14 8.42 7.49
C ILE A 404 -40.71 7.95 7.23
N SER A 405 -40.30 7.89 5.97
CA SER A 405 -38.93 7.55 5.59
C SER A 405 -38.24 8.68 4.82
N TYR A 406 -36.93 8.79 4.97
CA TYR A 406 -36.10 9.78 4.27
C TYR A 406 -34.68 9.27 4.06
N GLU A 407 -33.98 9.81 3.07
CA GLU A 407 -32.63 9.40 2.65
C GLU A 407 -31.67 10.59 2.80
N MET A 408 -30.46 10.32 3.28
CA MET A 408 -29.39 11.30 3.50
C MET A 408 -28.13 10.89 2.74
N PRO A 409 -27.60 11.72 1.82
CA PRO A 409 -26.38 11.41 1.08
C PRO A 409 -25.11 11.58 1.94
N VAL A 410 -25.19 12.42 2.97
CA VAL A 410 -24.11 12.73 3.93
C VAL A 410 -24.68 12.84 5.33
N SER A 411 -23.89 12.49 6.34
CA SER A 411 -24.24 12.65 7.75
C SER A 411 -24.42 14.13 8.08
N GLY A 412 -25.43 14.46 8.90
CA GLY A 412 -25.74 15.85 9.20
C GLY A 412 -26.87 16.03 10.20
N SER A 413 -27.09 17.29 10.60
CA SER A 413 -28.20 17.65 11.48
C SER A 413 -29.51 17.57 10.71
N VAL A 414 -30.46 16.80 11.23
CA VAL A 414 -31.77 16.60 10.63
C VAL A 414 -32.87 16.99 11.60
N LYS A 415 -33.87 17.69 11.06
CA LYS A 415 -35.11 18.02 11.74
C LYS A 415 -36.31 17.50 10.95
N ILE A 416 -37.11 16.62 11.58
CA ILE A 416 -38.43 16.24 11.08
C ILE A 416 -39.50 16.84 11.98
N THR A 417 -40.38 17.66 11.39
CA THR A 417 -41.44 18.36 12.12
C THR A 417 -42.79 18.12 11.47
N ILE A 418 -43.81 17.82 12.29
CA ILE A 418 -45.21 17.70 11.90
C ILE A 418 -45.91 19.05 12.09
N PHE A 419 -46.71 19.45 11.10
CA PHE A 419 -47.52 20.65 11.07
C PHE A 419 -48.99 20.32 10.80
N ASP A 420 -49.89 21.13 11.32
CA ASP A 420 -51.32 21.06 10.96
C ASP A 420 -51.62 21.80 9.65
N ALA A 421 -52.89 21.79 9.22
CA ALA A 421 -53.34 22.45 8.00
C ALA A 421 -53.13 23.98 7.97
N MET A 422 -52.91 24.61 9.14
CA MET A 422 -52.63 26.04 9.25
C MET A 422 -51.12 26.33 9.33
N GLY A 423 -50.28 25.30 9.23
CA GLY A 423 -48.82 25.42 9.33
C GLY A 423 -48.30 25.56 10.76
N ARG A 424 -49.13 25.29 11.78
CA ARG A 424 -48.70 25.31 13.18
C ARG A 424 -47.97 24.02 13.52
N GLU A 425 -46.86 24.14 14.25
CA GLU A 425 -46.07 22.97 14.67
C GLU A 425 -46.86 22.12 15.67
N VAL A 426 -47.04 20.85 15.35
CA VAL A 426 -47.74 19.85 16.17
C VAL A 426 -46.75 19.06 17.03
N ARG A 427 -45.65 18.60 16.41
CA ARG A 427 -44.63 17.77 17.06
C ARG A 427 -43.34 17.72 16.25
N ARG A 428 -42.19 17.75 16.92
CA ARG A 428 -40.90 17.35 16.33
C ARG A 428 -40.65 15.87 16.59
N LEU A 429 -40.36 15.12 15.53
CA LEU A 429 -40.05 13.70 15.62
C LEU A 429 -38.54 13.46 15.69
N VAL A 430 -37.77 14.29 14.98
CA VAL A 430 -36.30 14.25 14.96
C VAL A 430 -35.77 15.67 15.04
N ASN A 431 -34.72 15.88 15.83
CA ASN A 431 -33.95 17.13 15.88
C ASN A 431 -32.53 16.84 16.40
N GLN A 432 -31.76 16.08 15.62
CA GLN A 432 -30.44 15.60 16.02
C GLN A 432 -29.57 15.28 14.79
N MET A 433 -28.28 15.02 15.03
CA MET A 433 -27.38 14.47 14.03
C MET A 433 -27.83 13.05 13.63
N GLN A 434 -27.88 12.78 12.33
CA GLN A 434 -28.20 11.47 11.76
C GLN A 434 -27.12 11.08 10.75
N PRO A 435 -26.72 9.79 10.69
CA PRO A 435 -25.77 9.32 9.69
C PRO A 435 -26.34 9.40 8.26
N ALA A 436 -25.47 9.36 7.26
CA ALA A 436 -25.88 9.12 5.88
C ALA A 436 -26.62 7.77 5.75
N GLY A 437 -27.55 7.68 4.80
CA GLY A 437 -28.37 6.48 4.55
C GLY A 437 -29.87 6.73 4.68
N SER A 438 -30.63 5.64 4.64
CA SER A 438 -32.10 5.65 4.75
C SER A 438 -32.54 5.57 6.21
N HIS A 439 -33.50 6.41 6.57
CA HIS A 439 -34.04 6.55 7.92
C HIS A 439 -35.55 6.32 7.91
N ILE A 440 -36.05 5.76 9.00
CA ILE A 440 -37.45 5.44 9.21
C ILE A 440 -37.86 5.91 10.59
N ILE A 441 -38.94 6.68 10.67
CA ILE A 441 -39.52 7.15 11.92
C ILE A 441 -41.03 6.94 11.93
N GLU A 442 -41.58 6.74 13.12
CA GLU A 442 -43.01 6.53 13.32
C GLU A 442 -43.66 7.79 13.89
N TRP A 443 -44.86 8.12 13.41
CA TRP A 443 -45.76 9.06 14.07
C TRP A 443 -47.10 8.38 14.39
N ASN A 444 -47.55 8.56 15.62
CA ASN A 444 -48.75 7.91 16.18
C ASN A 444 -49.93 8.87 16.40
N GLY A 445 -49.97 9.98 15.66
CA GLY A 445 -51.09 10.93 15.74
C GLY A 445 -51.16 11.71 17.06
N LYS A 446 -50.03 11.87 17.78
CA LYS A 446 -49.95 12.66 19.01
C LYS A 446 -49.19 13.97 18.83
N ALA A 447 -49.63 15.02 19.52
CA ALA A 447 -48.92 16.28 19.66
C ALA A 447 -47.76 16.17 20.68
N ALA A 448 -47.02 17.27 20.86
CA ALA A 448 -45.90 17.35 21.79
C ALA A 448 -46.31 17.18 23.28
N ASP A 449 -47.54 17.55 23.64
CA ASP A 449 -48.12 17.38 24.98
C ASP A 449 -48.62 15.94 25.26
N GLY A 450 -48.51 15.04 24.27
CA GLY A 450 -48.95 13.65 24.36
C GLY A 450 -50.42 13.41 24.04
N ASN A 451 -51.21 14.46 23.81
CA ASN A 451 -52.61 14.35 23.42
C ASN A 451 -52.76 13.94 21.95
N ARG A 452 -53.84 13.22 21.63
CA ARG A 452 -54.18 12.87 20.24
C ARG A 452 -54.64 14.11 19.49
N VAL A 453 -54.20 14.24 18.24
CA VAL A 453 -54.68 15.29 17.33
C VAL A 453 -55.91 14.82 16.56
N GLU A 454 -56.73 15.76 16.07
CA GLU A 454 -57.98 15.44 15.37
C GLU A 454 -57.74 14.79 14.00
N SER A 455 -58.72 14.05 13.48
CA SER A 455 -58.70 13.55 12.10
C SER A 455 -58.63 14.72 11.11
N GLY A 456 -57.77 14.61 10.10
CA GLY A 456 -57.53 15.72 9.17
C GLY A 456 -56.23 15.61 8.39
N VAL A 457 -55.92 16.68 7.66
CA VAL A 457 -54.69 16.81 6.87
C VAL A 457 -53.58 17.40 7.72
N TYR A 458 -52.40 16.78 7.64
CA TYR A 458 -51.17 17.21 8.28
C TYR A 458 -50.04 17.25 7.27
N TYR A 459 -48.98 17.98 7.61
CA TYR A 459 -47.77 18.06 6.81
C TYR A 459 -46.57 17.62 7.64
N TYR A 460 -45.60 16.99 7.02
CA TYR A 460 -44.31 16.71 7.64
C TYR A 460 -43.19 17.28 6.77
N ARG A 461 -42.23 17.91 7.42
CA ARG A 461 -41.10 18.56 6.76
C ARG A 461 -39.78 18.00 7.24
N LEU A 462 -38.90 17.71 6.29
CA LEU A 462 -37.49 17.42 6.49
C LEU A 462 -36.67 18.68 6.25
N GLU A 463 -35.82 19.02 7.21
CA GLU A 463 -34.82 20.09 7.11
C GLU A 463 -33.43 19.48 7.41
N ALA A 464 -32.50 19.61 6.46
CA ALA A 464 -31.12 19.11 6.56
C ALA A 464 -30.15 20.08 5.84
N GLY A 465 -29.45 20.92 6.60
CA GLY A 465 -28.65 22.02 6.03
C GLY A 465 -29.51 22.98 5.19
N ASN A 466 -29.19 23.10 3.90
CA ASN A 466 -29.97 23.90 2.94
C ASN A 466 -31.17 23.16 2.32
N PHE A 467 -31.28 21.84 2.53
CA PHE A 467 -32.36 21.04 1.98
C PHE A 467 -33.63 21.17 2.83
N ARG A 468 -34.77 21.42 2.17
CA ARG A 468 -36.10 21.46 2.80
C ARG A 468 -37.14 20.82 1.88
N GLU A 469 -37.77 19.75 2.32
CA GLU A 469 -38.87 19.10 1.59
C GLU A 469 -40.05 18.87 2.52
N THR A 470 -41.27 19.12 2.04
CA THR A 470 -42.52 18.95 2.80
C THR A 470 -43.46 18.02 2.04
N LYS A 471 -44.11 17.10 2.75
CA LYS A 471 -45.15 16.22 2.21
C LYS A 471 -46.40 16.23 3.07
N GLN A 472 -47.52 15.88 2.45
CA GLN A 472 -48.84 15.85 3.06
C GLN A 472 -49.21 14.44 3.50
N MET A 473 -49.92 14.31 4.63
CA MET A 473 -50.48 13.05 5.13
C MET A 473 -51.89 13.26 5.68
N THR A 474 -52.70 12.19 5.69
CA THR A 474 -54.10 12.23 6.13
C THR A 474 -54.32 11.26 7.29
N LEU A 475 -54.78 11.78 8.42
CA LEU A 475 -55.11 11.00 9.61
C LEU A 475 -56.62 10.76 9.69
N THR A 476 -57.02 9.50 9.82
CA THR A 476 -58.42 9.07 9.95
C THR A 476 -58.59 8.26 11.22
N GLN A 477 -58.73 8.92 12.38
CA GLN A 477 -59.00 8.25 13.65
C GLN A 477 -60.48 7.88 13.83
#